data_AF-A0A3S5J5E2-F1
#
_entry.id   AF-A0A3S5J5E2-F1
#
_cell.length_a   1.000
_cell.length_b   1.000
_cell.length_c   1.000
_cell.angle_alpha   90.00
_cell.angle_beta   90.00
_cell.angle_gamma   90.00
#
_symmetry.space_group_name_H-M   'P 1'
#
loop_
_entity.id
_entity.type
_entity.pdbx_description
1 polymer ?
#
loop_
_entity_poly.entity_id
_entity_poly.type
_entity_poly.pdbx_seq_one_letter_code
_entity_poly.pdbx_strand_id
1 'polypeptide(L)'
;MGKTNPRSAFGAAALILAACSLGGCDQKTSPPVPQGTDDGLGRAGAPTTMDDDPVVARFKAEATDYLAMRAGLRPFERKFSDRTITEPEVEAWRTLEAESGAERDRLNALLYDESITPEQRRAMFWILRPST
;
A
#
# COMPACT_ATOMS: atom_id res chain seq x y z
N MET A 1 38.91 -59.21 34.62
CA MET A 1 40.18 -58.47 34.38
C MET A 1 39.81 -57.23 33.55
N GLY A 2 39.84 -55.99 34.01
CA GLY A 2 40.55 -55.37 35.12
C GLY A 2 41.71 -54.51 34.60
N LYS A 3 41.43 -53.28 34.13
CA LYS A 3 42.26 -52.08 34.40
C LYS A 3 41.59 -50.78 33.92
N THR A 4 41.52 -49.85 34.86
CA THR A 4 41.00 -48.48 34.84
C THR A 4 42.05 -47.47 34.38
N ASN A 5 41.61 -46.41 33.65
CA ASN A 5 41.94 -44.95 33.64
C ASN A 5 43.23 -44.46 34.36
N PRO A 6 43.86 -43.29 34.02
CA PRO A 6 43.17 -41.98 33.84
C PRO A 6 43.86 -40.88 32.98
N ARG A 7 43.13 -39.82 32.59
CA ARG A 7 43.35 -38.43 33.08
C ARG A 7 42.54 -37.41 32.27
N SER A 8 41.66 -36.75 33.00
CA SER A 8 41.00 -35.49 32.65
C SER A 8 41.95 -34.32 32.86
N ALA A 9 41.93 -33.35 31.96
CA ALA A 9 42.37 -31.98 32.24
C ALA A 9 41.50 -31.00 31.44
N PHE A 10 40.39 -30.61 32.07
CA PHE A 10 40.00 -29.22 32.28
C PHE A 10 40.37 -28.21 31.18
N GLY A 11 39.42 -27.95 30.28
CA GLY A 11 39.29 -26.68 29.56
C GLY A 11 37.88 -26.16 29.80
N ALA A 12 37.78 -25.16 30.67
CA ALA A 12 36.53 -24.56 31.14
C ALA A 12 35.90 -23.61 30.10
N ALA A 13 34.60 -23.39 30.30
CA ALA A 13 33.83 -22.17 29.97
C ALA A 13 33.68 -21.82 28.48
N ALA A 14 32.51 -22.11 27.89
CA ALA A 14 31.31 -21.25 27.93
C ALA A 14 31.41 -20.01 27.04
N LEU A 15 30.75 -20.08 25.87
CA LEU A 15 29.69 -19.13 25.51
C LEU A 15 28.96 -19.64 24.26
N ILE A 16 27.74 -20.12 24.49
CA ILE A 16 26.76 -20.37 23.44
C ILE A 16 26.25 -19.00 22.98
N LEU A 17 26.65 -18.56 21.78
CA LEU A 17 25.92 -17.50 21.08
C LEU A 17 24.89 -18.16 20.16
N ALA A 18 23.72 -18.43 20.72
CA ALA A 18 22.51 -18.63 19.93
C ALA A 18 22.02 -17.25 19.50
N ALA A 19 22.33 -16.86 18.25
CA ALA A 19 21.65 -15.76 17.60
C ALA A 19 20.61 -16.35 16.64
N CYS A 20 19.34 -16.26 17.04
CA CYS A 20 18.22 -16.33 16.12
C CYS A 20 18.42 -15.30 15.01
N SER A 21 18.41 -15.73 13.76
CA SER A 21 18.17 -14.86 12.62
C SER A 21 17.13 -15.53 11.74
N LEU A 22 15.87 -15.21 12.03
CA LEU A 22 14.83 -15.11 11.03
C LEU A 22 15.36 -14.25 9.87
N GLY A 23 15.23 -14.71 8.62
CA GLY A 23 15.50 -13.84 7.48
C GLY A 23 15.94 -14.58 6.24
N GLY A 24 14.97 -14.99 5.43
CA GLY A 24 15.24 -15.52 4.09
C GLY A 24 13.98 -16.00 3.41
N CYS A 25 12.85 -15.28 3.58
CA CYS A 25 11.71 -15.48 2.70
C CYS A 25 12.18 -15.20 1.28
N ASP A 26 12.16 -16.26 0.48
CA ASP A 26 12.10 -16.29 -0.97
C ASP A 26 11.65 -14.94 -1.53
N GLN A 27 12.63 -14.17 -2.01
CA GLN A 27 12.39 -12.94 -2.73
C GLN A 27 11.76 -13.38 -4.06
N LYS A 28 10.44 -13.60 -4.04
CA LYS A 28 9.60 -13.43 -5.22
C LYS A 28 9.87 -12.00 -5.66
N THR A 29 10.84 -11.86 -6.55
CA THR A 29 11.03 -10.69 -7.39
C THR A 29 9.68 -10.41 -8.00
N SER A 30 8.94 -9.48 -7.40
CA SER A 30 7.87 -8.79 -8.10
C SER A 30 8.50 -8.35 -9.42
N PRO A 31 7.88 -8.67 -10.57
CA PRO A 31 8.39 -8.21 -11.85
C PRO A 31 8.62 -6.70 -11.76
N PRO A 32 9.73 -6.19 -12.32
CA PRO A 32 10.02 -4.76 -12.26
C PRO A 32 8.81 -4.00 -12.78
N VAL A 33 8.30 -3.06 -11.97
CA VAL A 33 7.29 -2.10 -12.40
C VAL A 33 7.87 -1.43 -13.64
N PRO A 34 7.22 -1.53 -14.83
CA PRO A 34 7.74 -0.90 -16.03
C PRO A 34 7.92 0.59 -15.76
N GLN A 35 9.16 1.07 -15.78
CA GLN A 35 9.45 2.50 -15.84
C GLN A 35 9.14 2.94 -17.26
N GLY A 36 7.85 3.14 -17.55
CA GLY A 36 7.38 3.60 -18.84
C GLY A 36 7.99 4.97 -19.16
N THR A 37 8.68 5.06 -20.30
CA THR A 37 9.14 6.31 -20.89
C THR A 37 7.93 7.03 -21.46
N ASP A 38 7.29 7.81 -20.59
CA ASP A 38 6.16 8.68 -20.86
C ASP A 38 4.89 7.98 -21.42
N ASP A 39 3.74 8.40 -20.91
CA ASP A 39 2.38 7.95 -21.28
C ASP A 39 1.88 6.60 -20.72
N GLY A 40 2.42 6.18 -19.57
CA GLY A 40 1.95 4.98 -18.84
C GLY A 40 1.97 5.03 -17.31
N LEU A 41 2.13 6.21 -16.69
CA LEU A 41 2.17 6.49 -15.23
C LEU A 41 3.51 6.24 -14.48
N GLY A 42 4.67 6.24 -15.16
CA GLY A 42 6.01 6.08 -14.56
C GLY A 42 6.58 7.28 -13.80
N ARG A 43 5.95 8.46 -13.89
CA ARG A 43 6.16 9.65 -13.05
C ARG A 43 4.85 10.43 -13.11
N ALA A 44 4.29 10.86 -11.98
CA ALA A 44 3.09 11.69 -12.00
C ALA A 44 3.42 12.98 -12.77
N GLY A 45 3.00 13.06 -14.03
CA GLY A 45 3.12 14.28 -14.84
C GLY A 45 2.27 15.40 -14.23
N ALA A 46 2.46 16.64 -14.68
CA ALA A 46 1.71 17.78 -14.13
C ALA A 46 0.18 17.55 -14.15
N PRO A 47 -0.56 18.08 -13.16
CA PRO A 47 -2.02 18.07 -13.19
C PRO A 47 -2.54 18.60 -14.53
N THR A 48 -3.48 17.87 -15.13
CA THR A 48 -4.17 18.29 -16.35
C THR A 48 -5.65 18.21 -16.06
N THR A 49 -6.36 19.31 -16.26
CA THR A 49 -7.81 19.38 -16.07
C THR A 49 -8.47 19.26 -17.44
N MET A 50 -9.15 18.15 -17.68
CA MET A 50 -9.98 17.90 -18.87
C MET A 50 -11.46 17.92 -18.47
N ASP A 51 -11.90 18.96 -17.77
CA ASP A 51 -13.25 19.01 -17.20
C ASP A 51 -14.36 19.00 -18.27
N ASP A 52 -14.08 19.44 -19.50
CA ASP A 52 -15.01 19.40 -20.64
C ASP A 52 -15.01 18.06 -21.39
N ASP A 53 -14.05 17.16 -21.12
CA ASP A 53 -14.02 15.83 -21.76
C ASP A 53 -15.12 14.96 -21.14
N PRO A 54 -16.04 14.39 -21.94
CA PRO A 54 -17.19 13.67 -21.42
C PRO A 54 -16.82 12.38 -20.67
N VAL A 55 -15.71 11.73 -21.03
CA VAL A 55 -15.23 10.52 -20.37
C VAL A 55 -14.65 10.88 -19.00
N VAL A 56 -13.85 11.94 -18.93
CA VAL A 56 -13.26 12.45 -17.68
C VAL A 56 -14.34 13.03 -16.75
N ALA A 57 -15.32 13.75 -17.28
CA ALA A 57 -16.44 14.29 -16.51
C ALA A 57 -17.30 13.16 -15.90
N ARG A 58 -17.58 12.10 -16.66
CA ARG A 58 -18.26 10.91 -16.13
C ARG A 58 -17.44 10.24 -15.04
N PHE A 59 -16.14 10.05 -15.27
CA PHE A 59 -15.25 9.47 -14.26
C PHE A 59 -15.23 10.30 -12.96
N LYS A 60 -15.24 11.63 -13.07
CA LYS A 60 -15.35 12.54 -11.92
C LYS A 60 -16.61 12.30 -11.11
N ALA A 61 -17.75 12.10 -11.78
CA ALA A 61 -19.01 11.76 -11.12
C ALA A 61 -18.90 10.41 -10.39
N GLU A 62 -18.39 9.38 -11.07
CA GLU A 62 -18.15 8.03 -10.51
C GLU A 62 -17.22 8.07 -9.28
N ALA A 63 -16.23 8.95 -9.27
CA ALA A 63 -15.27 9.09 -8.17
C ALA A 63 -15.79 9.85 -6.95
N THR A 64 -17.00 10.43 -7.01
CA THR A 64 -17.54 11.29 -5.93
C THR A 64 -17.62 10.52 -4.60
N ASP A 65 -18.17 9.31 -4.63
CA ASP A 65 -18.38 8.51 -3.42
C ASP A 65 -17.04 8.06 -2.82
N TYR A 66 -16.09 7.66 -3.67
CA TYR A 66 -14.71 7.37 -3.24
C TYR A 66 -14.07 8.56 -2.52
N LEU A 67 -14.17 9.76 -3.09
CA LEU A 67 -13.60 10.98 -2.50
C LEU A 67 -14.29 11.33 -1.18
N ALA A 68 -15.61 11.10 -1.07
CA ALA A 68 -16.35 11.27 0.18
C ALA A 68 -15.88 10.27 1.25
N MET A 69 -15.68 8.99 0.91
CA MET A 69 -15.13 7.98 1.82
C MET A 69 -13.72 8.35 2.29
N ARG A 70 -12.82 8.76 1.37
CA ARG A 70 -11.47 9.25 1.73
C ARG A 70 -11.52 10.46 2.64
N ALA A 71 -12.45 11.39 2.42
CA ALA A 71 -12.65 12.52 3.31
C ALA A 71 -13.14 12.10 4.70
N GLY A 72 -14.01 11.08 4.76
CA GLY A 72 -14.52 10.47 5.99
C GLY A 72 -13.50 9.68 6.79
N LEU A 73 -12.41 9.22 6.16
CA LEU A 73 -11.29 8.53 6.83
C LEU A 73 -10.38 9.50 7.61
N ARG A 74 -10.26 10.77 7.17
CA ARG A 74 -9.34 11.75 7.77
C ARG A 74 -9.52 11.99 9.28
N PRO A 75 -10.75 12.08 9.83
CA PRO A 75 -10.96 12.17 11.27
C PRO A 75 -10.40 10.96 12.04
N PHE A 76 -10.52 9.75 11.50
CA PHE A 76 -9.94 8.55 12.11
C PHE A 76 -8.41 8.57 12.05
N GLU A 77 -7.83 8.92 10.89
CA GLU A 77 -6.38 9.08 10.72
C GLU A 77 -5.79 10.09 11.72
N ARG A 78 -6.51 11.18 11.99
CA ARG A 78 -6.15 12.15 13.03
C ARG A 78 -6.19 11.52 14.42
N LYS A 79 -7.26 10.80 14.78
CA LYS A 79 -7.39 10.12 16.07
C LYS A 79 -6.34 9.02 16.28
N PHE A 80 -5.95 8.30 15.22
CA PHE A 80 -4.81 7.38 15.24
C PHE A 80 -3.51 8.11 15.57
N SER A 81 -3.26 9.22 14.88
CA SER A 81 -2.05 10.04 15.09
C SER A 81 -1.99 10.60 16.52
N ASP A 82 -3.13 11.06 17.03
CA ASP A 82 -3.27 11.60 18.39
C ASP A 82 -3.35 10.50 19.47
N ARG A 83 -3.42 9.21 19.07
CA ARG A 83 -3.62 8.05 19.94
C ARG A 83 -4.89 8.13 20.81
N THR A 84 -5.93 8.77 20.28
CA THR A 84 -7.22 8.98 20.96
C THR A 84 -8.35 8.12 20.40
N ILE A 85 -8.07 7.28 19.40
CA ILE A 85 -9.07 6.43 18.77
C ILE A 85 -9.58 5.34 19.72
N THR A 86 -10.88 5.11 19.72
CA THR A 86 -11.55 4.06 20.50
C THR A 86 -11.75 2.79 19.66
N GLU A 87 -11.98 1.65 20.31
CA GLU A 87 -12.21 0.38 19.59
C GLU A 87 -13.41 0.44 18.62
N PRO A 88 -14.58 1.00 18.98
CA PRO A 88 -15.68 1.13 18.02
C PRO A 88 -15.32 1.99 16.80
N GLU A 89 -14.48 3.00 16.97
CA GLU A 89 -14.01 3.85 15.89
C GLU A 89 -12.98 3.15 15.01
N VAL A 90 -12.17 2.25 15.58
CA VAL A 90 -11.28 1.37 14.80
C VAL A 90 -12.10 0.46 13.89
N GLU A 91 -13.20 -0.12 14.38
CA GLU A 91 -14.08 -0.96 13.54
C GLU A 91 -14.79 -0.15 12.44
N ALA A 92 -15.25 1.06 12.76
CA ALA A 92 -15.82 1.97 11.77
C ALA A 92 -14.78 2.36 10.69
N TRP A 93 -13.54 2.65 11.11
CA TRP A 93 -12.44 2.92 10.19
C TRP A 93 -12.13 1.71 9.30
N ARG A 94 -12.04 0.49 9.86
CA ARG A 94 -11.77 -0.74 9.09
C ARG A 94 -12.82 -0.96 8.00
N THR A 95 -14.08 -0.77 8.34
CA THR A 95 -15.20 -0.92 7.40
C THR A 95 -15.08 0.10 6.27
N LEU A 96 -14.92 1.39 6.61
CA LEU A 96 -14.81 2.46 5.63
C LEU A 96 -13.55 2.34 4.75
N GLU A 97 -12.43 1.89 5.31
CA GLU A 97 -11.19 1.66 4.56
C GLU A 97 -11.36 0.50 3.56
N ALA A 98 -12.04 -0.57 3.95
CA ALA A 98 -12.35 -1.70 3.07
C ALA A 98 -13.27 -1.29 1.92
N GLU A 99 -14.33 -0.53 2.21
CA GLU A 99 -15.25 0.02 1.20
C GLU A 99 -14.51 0.99 0.26
N SER A 100 -13.68 1.88 0.81
CA SER A 100 -12.86 2.81 0.02
C SER A 100 -11.86 2.07 -0.88
N GLY A 101 -11.26 0.97 -0.39
CA GLY A 101 -10.35 0.13 -1.16
C GLY A 101 -11.05 -0.59 -2.32
N ALA A 102 -12.22 -1.20 -2.07
CA ALA A 102 -13.00 -1.85 -3.12
C ALA A 102 -13.43 -0.86 -4.21
N GLU A 103 -13.85 0.34 -3.81
CA GLU A 103 -14.22 1.39 -4.76
C GLU A 103 -13.00 1.93 -5.52
N ARG A 104 -11.84 2.03 -4.86
CA ARG A 104 -10.58 2.39 -5.52
C ARG A 104 -10.22 1.40 -6.63
N ASP A 105 -10.42 0.11 -6.39
CA ASP A 105 -10.16 -0.94 -7.38
C ASP A 105 -11.13 -0.85 -8.57
N ARG A 106 -12.42 -0.58 -8.32
CA ARG A 106 -13.40 -0.32 -9.37
C ARG A 106 -13.00 0.87 -10.24
N LEU A 107 -12.61 1.99 -9.63
CA LEU A 107 -12.17 3.19 -10.35
C LEU A 107 -10.85 2.97 -11.10
N ASN A 108 -9.93 2.18 -10.57
CA ASN A 108 -8.71 1.79 -11.28
C ASN A 108 -9.05 0.98 -12.54
N ALA A 109 -10.02 0.05 -12.48
CA ALA A 109 -10.44 -0.71 -13.66
C ALA A 109 -10.96 0.21 -14.79
N LEU A 110 -11.72 1.26 -14.44
CA LEU A 110 -12.15 2.28 -15.41
C LEU A 110 -10.98 3.10 -15.96
N LEU A 111 -10.03 3.48 -15.10
CA LEU A 111 -8.87 4.31 -15.46
C LEU A 111 -7.90 3.59 -16.42
N TYR A 112 -7.81 2.26 -16.32
CA TYR A 112 -6.93 1.42 -17.15
C TYR A 112 -7.66 0.67 -18.27
N ASP A 113 -8.92 1.01 -18.53
CA ASP A 113 -9.63 0.50 -19.71
C ASP A 113 -8.88 0.89 -21.00
N GLU A 114 -8.85 -0.03 -21.98
CA GLU A 114 -8.11 0.14 -23.23
C GLU A 114 -8.62 1.31 -24.08
N SER A 115 -9.88 1.73 -23.88
CA SER A 115 -10.47 2.87 -24.58
C SER A 115 -10.01 4.24 -24.05
N ILE A 116 -9.31 4.28 -22.91
CA ILE A 116 -8.89 5.53 -22.27
C ILE A 116 -7.53 5.99 -22.81
N THR A 117 -7.48 7.22 -23.32
CA THR A 117 -6.22 7.80 -23.81
C THR A 117 -5.26 8.11 -22.65
N PRO A 118 -3.94 8.23 -22.92
CA PRO A 118 -2.98 8.61 -21.89
C PRO A 118 -3.30 9.94 -21.18
N GLU A 119 -3.81 10.93 -21.90
CA GLU A 119 -4.20 12.25 -21.37
C GLU A 119 -5.43 12.14 -20.46
N GLN A 120 -6.46 11.42 -20.91
CA GLN A 120 -7.66 11.15 -20.10
C GLN A 120 -7.29 10.40 -18.83
N ARG A 121 -6.46 9.34 -18.94
CA ARG A 121 -5.96 8.58 -17.81
C ARG A 121 -5.22 9.46 -16.80
N ARG A 122 -4.40 10.39 -17.29
CA ARG A 122 -3.67 11.36 -16.46
C ARG A 122 -4.62 12.31 -15.74
N ALA A 123 -5.63 12.84 -16.41
CA ALA A 123 -6.65 13.69 -15.80
C ALA A 123 -7.44 12.93 -14.72
N MET A 124 -7.91 11.72 -15.02
CA MET A 124 -8.62 10.83 -14.09
C MET A 124 -7.76 10.48 -12.88
N PHE A 125 -6.47 10.20 -13.08
CA PHE A 125 -5.53 9.94 -11.98
C PHE A 125 -5.48 11.10 -10.99
N TRP A 126 -5.44 12.33 -11.48
CA TRP A 126 -5.39 13.52 -10.63
C TRP A 126 -6.71 13.82 -9.91
N ILE A 127 -7.87 13.48 -10.49
CA ILE A 127 -9.17 13.57 -9.81
C ILE A 127 -9.18 12.76 -8.51
N LEU A 128 -8.53 11.60 -8.50
CA LEU A 128 -8.56 10.67 -7.38
C LEU A 128 -7.60 11.05 -6.24
N ARG A 129 -6.72 12.03 -6.47
CA ARG A 129 -5.84 12.53 -5.42
C ARG A 129 -6.56 13.65 -4.70
N PRO A 130 -6.83 13.53 -3.39
CA PRO A 130 -7.38 14.64 -2.63
C PRO A 130 -6.42 15.84 -2.75
N SER A 131 -6.96 17.00 -3.10
CA SER A 131 -6.27 18.28 -2.98
C SER A 131 -5.83 18.42 -1.53
N THR A 132 -4.53 18.55 -1.32
CA THR A 132 -3.92 18.84 -0.01
C THR A 132 -4.50 20.09 0.61
#